data_AF-A0A9Q0I3L4-F1
#
_entry.id   AF-A0A9Q0I3L4-F1
#
_cell.length_a   1.000
_cell.length_b   1.000
_cell.length_c   1.000
_cell.angle_alpha   90.00
_cell.angle_beta   90.00
_cell.angle_gamma   90.00
#
_symmetry.space_group_name_H-M   'P 1'
#
loop_
_entity.id
_entity.type
_entity.pdbx_description
1 polymer ?
#
loop_
_entity_poly.entity_id
_entity_poly.type
_entity_poly.pdbx_seq_one_letter_code
_entity_poly.pdbx_strand_id
1 'polypeptide(L)'
;MEPARKRGRSDMWEHFNLITPDKVRCLVCSAELKYHGNTSSMIRHFTAKHGAAVNQGNTNQVDRKPKLDEALVNMVVKDSQPFSIVDDCGFKEFVALLDPTYTLPSRRALKNMVLQRYEEEKTKAKAVMQRVEAVSLTADMWTSINMDAYLAVTCHYVDDSVKLAQCFWECCLSLKFIQLLTSLLQ
;
A
#
# COMPACT_ATOMS: atom_id res chain seq x y z
N MET A 1 4.20 -6.00 44.44
CA MET A 1 4.19 -5.59 43.02
C MET A 1 4.87 -4.23 42.93
N GLU A 2 6.10 -4.17 42.41
CA GLU A 2 6.86 -2.92 42.29
C GLU A 2 6.27 -2.00 41.20
N PRO A 3 6.31 -0.66 41.39
CA PRO A 3 5.75 0.28 40.42
C PRO A 3 6.70 0.48 39.21
N ALA A 4 6.12 0.46 38.01
CA ALA A 4 6.83 0.72 36.75
C ALA A 4 7.45 2.13 36.72
N ARG A 5 8.78 2.22 36.53
CA ARG A 5 9.52 3.48 36.38
C ARG A 5 9.14 4.18 35.06
N LYS A 6 8.81 5.47 35.15
CA LYS A 6 8.53 6.38 34.02
C LYS A 6 9.70 6.41 33.01
N ARG A 7 9.38 6.41 31.71
CA ARG A 7 10.32 6.60 30.58
C ARG A 7 11.34 7.71 30.91
N GLY A 8 12.63 7.37 30.83
CA GLY A 8 13.74 8.28 31.18
C GLY A 8 13.79 9.53 30.30
N ARG A 9 14.38 10.61 30.82
CA ARG A 9 14.41 11.99 30.27
C ARG A 9 15.17 12.18 28.94
N SER A 10 15.68 11.13 28.30
CA SER A 10 16.58 11.22 27.13
C SER A 10 16.18 10.22 26.06
N ASP A 11 16.11 10.67 24.81
CA ASP A 11 15.74 9.86 23.63
C ASP A 11 16.70 8.68 23.40
N MET A 12 17.88 8.72 24.02
CA MET A 12 18.86 7.65 23.97
C MET A 12 18.33 6.30 24.49
N TRP A 13 17.27 6.31 25.30
CA TRP A 13 16.60 5.10 25.78
C TRP A 13 15.85 4.32 24.68
N GLU A 14 15.62 4.90 23.49
CA GLU A 14 15.05 4.16 22.36
C GLU A 14 15.99 3.07 21.81
N HIS A 15 17.29 3.20 22.10
CA HIS A 15 18.33 2.30 21.57
C HIS A 15 18.94 1.38 22.63
N PHE A 16 18.45 1.43 23.87
CA PHE A 16 19.02 0.69 25.01
C PHE A 16 17.95 0.17 25.97
N ASN A 17 18.18 -1.02 26.51
CA ASN A 17 17.39 -1.58 27.61
C ASN A 17 18.17 -1.57 28.92
N LEU A 18 17.51 -1.24 30.03
CA LEU A 18 18.06 -1.39 31.37
C LEU A 18 18.00 -2.89 31.77
N ILE A 19 19.14 -3.49 32.12
CA ILE A 19 19.20 -4.88 32.61
C ILE A 19 19.15 -4.88 34.14
N THR A 20 20.07 -4.13 34.74
CA THR A 20 20.19 -3.95 36.19
C THR A 20 20.28 -2.45 36.48
N PRO A 21 20.06 -2.00 37.73
CA PRO A 21 20.14 -0.57 38.06
C PRO A 21 21.48 0.09 37.70
N ASP A 22 22.54 -0.69 37.49
CA ASP A 22 23.91 -0.28 37.16
C ASP A 22 24.36 -0.71 35.76
N LYS A 23 23.53 -1.38 34.95
CA LYS A 23 23.89 -1.82 33.59
C LYS A 23 22.77 -1.65 32.56
N VAL A 24 23.17 -1.22 31.36
CA VAL A 24 22.30 -1.08 30.18
C VAL A 24 22.85 -1.90 29.02
N ARG A 25 21.98 -2.41 28.17
CA ARG A 25 22.31 -3.16 26.94
C ARG A 25 21.93 -2.36 25.71
N CYS A 26 22.86 -2.24 24.77
CA CYS A 26 22.58 -1.68 23.46
C CYS A 26 21.72 -2.63 22.64
N LEU A 27 20.64 -2.13 22.03
CA LEU A 27 19.74 -2.94 21.19
C LEU A 27 20.31 -3.21 19.79
N VAL A 28 21.33 -2.46 19.36
CA VAL A 28 21.94 -2.60 18.03
C VAL A 28 23.03 -3.68 18.01
N CYS A 29 23.89 -3.72 19.04
CA CYS A 29 25.04 -4.65 19.08
C CYS A 29 25.09 -5.55 20.32
N SER A 30 24.05 -5.51 21.17
CA SER A 30 23.97 -6.28 22.42
C SER A 30 25.07 -6.00 23.44
N ALA A 31 25.90 -4.96 23.24
CA ALA A 31 26.94 -4.58 24.18
C ALA A 31 26.36 -4.11 25.51
N GLU A 32 26.95 -4.56 26.61
CA GLU A 32 26.57 -4.15 27.97
C GLU A 32 27.48 -3.03 28.46
N LEU A 33 26.87 -1.95 28.95
CA LEU A 33 27.54 -0.76 29.45
C LEU A 33 27.17 -0.52 30.91
N LYS A 34 28.11 0.00 31.68
CA LYS A 34 27.82 0.52 33.02
C LYS A 34 26.94 1.78 32.94
N TYR A 35 26.00 1.88 33.87
CA TYR A 35 25.04 2.96 33.98
C TYR A 35 25.13 3.61 35.37
N HIS A 36 25.32 4.93 35.39
CA HIS A 36 25.49 5.71 36.62
C HIS A 36 24.44 6.84 36.71
N GLY A 37 23.20 6.57 36.29
CA GLY A 37 22.10 7.54 36.40
C GLY A 37 22.06 8.62 35.33
N ASN A 38 22.96 8.61 34.33
CA ASN A 38 22.95 9.50 33.17
C ASN A 38 23.20 8.74 31.86
N THR A 39 22.86 9.34 30.72
CA THR A 39 22.93 8.70 29.39
C THR A 39 24.25 8.93 28.65
N SER A 40 25.26 9.57 29.27
CA SER A 40 26.52 9.91 28.60
C SER A 40 27.30 8.70 28.09
N SER A 41 27.30 7.59 28.84
CA SER A 41 27.94 6.34 28.40
C SER A 41 27.25 5.71 27.19
N MET A 42 25.92 5.77 27.16
CA MET A 42 25.08 5.31 26.05
C MET A 42 25.32 6.16 24.79
N ILE A 43 25.31 7.49 24.92
CA ILE A 43 25.56 8.43 23.81
C ILE A 43 26.96 8.20 23.23
N ARG A 44 28.00 8.16 24.08
CA ARG A 44 29.38 7.95 23.61
C ARG A 44 29.55 6.62 22.89
N HIS A 45 28.98 5.54 23.42
CA HIS A 45 29.00 4.24 22.77
C HIS A 45 28.29 4.31 21.41
N PHE A 46 27.09 4.88 21.38
CA PHE A 46 26.24 4.90 20.22
C PHE A 46 26.83 5.76 19.10
N THR A 47 27.32 6.96 19.40
CA THR A 47 27.99 7.79 18.40
C THR A 47 29.27 7.14 17.86
N ALA A 48 30.07 6.48 18.72
CA ALA A 48 31.33 5.88 18.29
C ALA A 48 31.16 4.58 17.50
N LYS A 49 30.15 3.77 17.82
CA LYS A 49 29.93 2.44 17.19
C LYS A 49 28.82 2.43 16.15
N HIS A 50 27.86 3.33 16.28
CA HIS A 50 26.64 3.40 15.46
C HIS A 50 26.41 4.79 14.83
N GLY A 51 27.29 5.77 15.08
CA GLY A 51 27.14 7.13 14.53
C GLY A 51 27.20 7.20 12.99
N ALA A 52 27.82 6.21 12.34
CA ALA A 52 27.77 6.06 10.88
C ALA A 52 26.52 5.31 10.38
N ALA A 53 25.82 4.57 11.24
CA ALA A 53 24.61 3.81 10.89
C ALA A 53 23.33 4.68 10.89
N VAL A 54 23.36 5.87 11.48
CA VAL A 54 22.21 6.80 11.52
C VAL A 54 21.88 7.37 10.14
N ASN A 55 22.82 7.38 9.18
CA ASN A 55 22.55 7.75 7.79
C ASN A 55 22.07 6.60 6.89
N GLN A 56 22.01 5.36 7.39
CA GLN A 56 21.46 4.21 6.64
C GLN A 56 20.05 3.79 7.10
N GLY A 57 19.56 4.36 8.22
CA GLY A 57 18.20 4.13 8.73
C GLY A 57 17.13 5.05 8.14
N ASN A 58 17.50 6.23 7.63
CA ASN A 58 16.52 7.26 7.26
C ASN A 58 16.13 7.27 5.76
N THR A 59 16.89 6.60 4.89
CA THR A 59 16.51 6.44 3.48
C THR A 59 15.54 5.27 3.25
N ASN A 60 15.55 4.28 4.15
CA ASN A 60 14.70 3.08 4.02
C ASN A 60 13.25 3.26 4.51
N GLN A 61 12.97 4.26 5.34
CA GLN A 61 11.63 4.45 5.92
C GLN A 61 10.71 5.29 5.01
N VAL A 62 11.26 6.28 4.30
CA VAL A 62 10.50 7.16 3.38
C VAL A 62 9.97 6.38 2.16
N ASP A 63 10.71 5.37 1.70
CA ASP A 63 10.33 4.54 0.54
C ASP A 63 9.43 3.34 0.87
N ARG A 64 9.18 3.04 2.17
CA ARG A 64 8.39 1.86 2.56
C ARG A 64 6.89 2.09 2.46
N LYS A 65 6.40 3.26 2.87
CA LYS A 65 4.96 3.54 2.84
C LYS A 65 4.35 3.44 1.43
N PRO A 66 4.94 4.04 0.37
CA PRO A 66 4.40 3.92 -0.98
C PRO A 66 4.31 2.46 -1.45
N LYS A 67 5.32 1.64 -1.12
CA LYS A 67 5.32 0.20 -1.46
C LYS A 67 4.23 -0.57 -0.73
N LEU A 68 3.98 -0.25 0.54
CA LEU A 68 2.90 -0.86 1.33
C LEU A 68 1.53 -0.41 0.83
N ASP A 69 1.36 0.87 0.49
CA ASP A 69 0.13 1.39 -0.11
C ASP A 69 -0.15 0.72 -1.47
N GLU A 70 0.88 0.50 -2.29
CA GLU A 70 0.75 -0.25 -3.55
C GLU A 70 0.37 -1.72 -3.32
N ALA A 71 1.01 -2.40 -2.36
CA ALA A 71 0.67 -3.77 -2.01
C ALA A 71 -0.79 -3.89 -1.51
N LEU A 72 -1.25 -2.92 -0.72
CA LEU A 72 -2.64 -2.82 -0.26
C LEU A 72 -3.61 -2.63 -1.43
N VAL A 73 -3.31 -1.72 -2.37
CA VAL A 73 -4.12 -1.53 -3.59
C VAL A 73 -4.18 -2.82 -4.40
N ASN A 74 -3.05 -3.51 -4.58
CA ASN A 74 -3.00 -4.77 -5.32
C ASN A 74 -3.85 -5.86 -4.65
N MET A 75 -3.80 -5.99 -3.33
CA MET A 75 -4.64 -6.93 -2.58
C MET A 75 -6.12 -6.60 -2.76
N VAL A 76 -6.49 -5.31 -2.60
CA VAL A 76 -7.89 -4.87 -2.73
C VAL A 76 -8.46 -5.17 -4.12
N VAL A 77 -7.68 -4.91 -5.18
CA VAL A 77 -8.09 -5.17 -6.57
C VAL A 77 -8.14 -6.67 -6.85
N LYS A 78 -7.10 -7.42 -6.49
CA LYS A 78 -6.97 -8.85 -6.81
C LYS A 78 -8.02 -9.69 -6.09
N ASP A 79 -8.28 -9.37 -4.84
CA ASP A 79 -9.17 -10.15 -3.98
C ASP A 79 -10.58 -9.54 -3.90
N SER A 80 -10.86 -8.51 -4.71
CA SER A 80 -12.15 -7.80 -4.77
C SER A 80 -12.66 -7.34 -3.38
N GLN A 81 -11.74 -6.83 -2.55
CA GLN A 81 -12.08 -6.41 -1.19
C GLN A 81 -12.85 -5.09 -1.19
N PRO A 82 -13.77 -4.89 -0.23
CA PRO A 82 -14.41 -3.60 -0.06
C PRO A 82 -13.38 -2.56 0.41
N PHE A 83 -13.51 -1.31 -0.05
CA PHE A 83 -12.63 -0.23 0.39
C PHE A 83 -12.69 0.03 1.91
N SER A 84 -13.76 -0.43 2.58
CA SER A 84 -13.92 -0.32 4.03
C SER A 84 -12.98 -1.23 4.82
N ILE A 85 -12.27 -2.16 4.19
CA ILE A 85 -11.34 -3.07 4.89
C ILE A 85 -10.32 -2.33 5.76
N VAL A 86 -9.89 -1.13 5.32
CA VAL A 86 -8.95 -0.28 6.08
C VAL A 86 -9.54 0.30 7.36
N ASP A 87 -10.86 0.18 7.55
CA ASP A 87 -11.57 0.63 8.74
C ASP A 87 -11.82 -0.49 9.75
N ASP A 88 -11.72 -1.75 9.32
CA ASP A 88 -11.99 -2.93 10.14
C ASP A 88 -10.99 -3.07 11.29
N CYS A 89 -11.48 -3.28 12.51
CA CYS A 89 -10.64 -3.33 13.70
C CYS A 89 -9.59 -4.46 13.63
N GLY A 90 -10.01 -5.68 13.26
CA GLY A 90 -9.12 -6.82 13.16
C GLY A 90 -8.02 -6.64 12.10
N PHE A 91 -8.34 -6.00 10.98
CA PHE A 91 -7.34 -5.70 9.95
C PHE A 91 -6.33 -4.65 10.42
N LYS A 92 -6.79 -3.58 11.11
CA LYS A 92 -5.90 -2.58 11.71
C LYS A 92 -4.96 -3.20 12.75
N GLU A 93 -5.48 -4.06 13.63
CA GLU A 93 -4.68 -4.75 14.64
C GLU A 93 -3.64 -5.68 14.01
N PHE A 94 -4.04 -6.46 12.99
CA PHE A 94 -3.13 -7.31 12.23
C PHE A 94 -2.00 -6.51 11.57
N VAL A 95 -2.34 -5.42 10.86
CA VAL A 95 -1.36 -4.56 10.19
C VAL A 95 -0.42 -3.90 11.21
N ALA A 96 -0.94 -3.43 12.35
CA ALA A 96 -0.13 -2.83 13.41
C ALA A 96 0.86 -3.83 14.04
N LEU A 97 0.50 -5.12 14.12
CA LEU A 97 1.42 -6.17 14.57
C LEU A 97 2.53 -6.47 13.55
N LEU A 98 2.21 -6.39 12.26
CA LEU A 98 3.19 -6.60 11.19
C LEU A 98 4.14 -5.41 11.04
N ASP A 99 3.61 -4.20 11.04
CA ASP A 99 4.37 -2.95 10.93
C ASP A 99 3.68 -1.83 11.72
N PRO A 100 4.14 -1.57 12.97
CA PRO A 100 3.58 -0.50 13.81
C PRO A 100 3.78 0.91 13.23
N THR A 101 4.69 1.09 12.27
CA THR A 101 5.01 2.40 11.68
C THR A 101 4.16 2.72 10.45
N TYR A 102 3.44 1.73 9.91
CA TYR A 102 2.61 1.92 8.74
C TYR A 102 1.21 2.40 9.12
N THR A 103 0.92 3.65 8.80
CA THR A 103 -0.43 4.19 8.89
C THR A 103 -1.21 3.85 7.63
N LEU A 104 -2.28 3.05 7.81
CA LEU A 104 -3.23 2.71 6.75
C LEU A 104 -3.84 3.98 6.13
N PRO A 105 -4.05 4.01 4.81
CA PRO A 105 -4.77 5.08 4.15
C PRO A 105 -6.24 5.09 4.59
N SER A 106 -6.86 6.28 4.58
CA SER A 106 -8.31 6.36 4.72
C SER A 106 -9.03 5.66 3.56
N ARG A 107 -10.26 5.18 3.77
CA ARG A 107 -11.12 4.62 2.73
C ARG A 107 -11.18 5.48 1.46
N ARG A 108 -11.30 6.81 1.62
CA ARG A 108 -11.32 7.77 0.50
C ARG A 108 -9.99 7.77 -0.25
N ALA A 109 -8.87 7.78 0.47
CA ALA A 109 -7.54 7.73 -0.15
C ALA A 109 -7.32 6.41 -0.88
N LEU A 110 -7.69 5.27 -0.28
CA LEU A 110 -7.63 3.97 -0.94
C LEU A 110 -8.45 3.93 -2.23
N LYS A 111 -9.69 4.42 -2.20
CA LYS A 111 -10.53 4.54 -3.39
C LYS A 111 -9.85 5.37 -4.48
N ASN A 112 -9.27 6.51 -4.12
CA ASN A 112 -8.59 7.38 -5.09
C ASN A 112 -7.35 6.71 -5.70
N MET A 113 -6.57 5.96 -4.91
CA MET A 113 -5.42 5.20 -5.42
C MET A 113 -5.85 4.11 -6.40
N VAL A 114 -6.95 3.39 -6.11
CA VAL A 114 -7.51 2.39 -7.03
C VAL A 114 -8.04 3.05 -8.31
N LEU A 115 -8.73 4.20 -8.21
CA LEU A 115 -9.19 4.95 -9.37
C LEU A 115 -8.03 5.46 -10.24
N GLN A 116 -6.95 5.93 -9.61
CA GLN A 116 -5.74 6.32 -10.34
C GLN A 116 -5.14 5.13 -11.11
N ARG A 117 -5.01 3.97 -10.46
CA ARG A 117 -4.53 2.74 -11.11
C ARG A 117 -5.43 2.34 -12.28
N TYR A 118 -6.75 2.47 -12.12
CA TYR A 118 -7.69 2.21 -13.21
C TYR A 118 -7.46 3.14 -14.42
N GLU A 119 -7.29 4.45 -14.21
CA GLU A 119 -7.04 5.39 -15.32
C GLU A 119 -5.68 5.14 -16.01
N GLU A 120 -4.66 4.74 -15.25
CA GLU A 120 -3.36 4.31 -15.78
C GLU A 120 -3.52 3.08 -16.68
N GLU A 121 -4.18 2.03 -16.20
CA GLU A 121 -4.42 0.80 -16.98
C GLU A 121 -5.35 1.03 -18.18
N LYS A 122 -6.38 1.88 -18.03
CA LYS A 122 -7.25 2.31 -19.13
C LYS A 122 -6.46 3.01 -20.23
N THR A 123 -5.54 3.89 -19.86
CA THR A 123 -4.68 4.61 -20.82
C THR A 123 -3.78 3.63 -21.56
N LYS A 124 -3.17 2.66 -20.85
CA LYS A 124 -2.38 1.59 -21.49
C LYS A 124 -3.22 0.76 -22.45
N ALA A 125 -4.41 0.32 -22.03
CA ALA A 125 -5.32 -0.46 -22.87
C ALA A 125 -5.72 0.30 -24.14
N LYS A 126 -6.04 1.60 -24.04
CA LYS A 126 -6.31 2.46 -25.20
C LYS A 126 -5.12 2.55 -26.15
N ALA A 127 -3.91 2.71 -25.61
CA ALA A 127 -2.70 2.77 -26.43
C ALA A 127 -2.42 1.46 -27.17
N VAL A 128 -2.76 0.31 -26.57
CA VAL A 128 -2.73 -1.00 -27.27
C VAL A 128 -3.79 -1.03 -28.38
N MET A 129 -5.03 -0.62 -28.09
CA MET A 129 -6.12 -0.66 -29.08
C MET A 129 -5.84 0.19 -30.32
N GLN A 130 -5.12 1.31 -30.17
CA GLN A 130 -4.73 2.15 -31.32
C GLN A 130 -3.79 1.46 -32.31
N ARG A 131 -3.14 0.36 -31.91
CA ARG A 131 -2.18 -0.39 -32.74
C ARG A 131 -2.78 -1.67 -33.32
N VAL A 132 -3.92 -2.10 -32.79
CA VAL A 132 -4.59 -3.32 -33.20
C VAL A 132 -5.27 -3.10 -34.55
N GLU A 133 -5.03 -4.00 -35.51
CA GLU A 133 -5.60 -3.92 -36.86
C GLU A 133 -7.11 -4.24 -36.88
N ALA A 134 -7.53 -5.23 -36.10
CA ALA A 134 -8.92 -5.66 -36.04
C ALA A 134 -9.32 -6.11 -34.64
N VAL A 135 -10.56 -5.79 -34.27
CA VAL A 135 -11.17 -6.16 -32.99
C VAL A 135 -12.49 -6.89 -33.22
N SER A 136 -12.84 -7.79 -32.30
CA SER A 136 -14.17 -8.39 -32.17
C SER A 136 -14.78 -7.97 -30.83
N LEU A 137 -16.03 -7.50 -30.85
CA LEU A 137 -16.72 -7.06 -29.64
C LEU A 137 -17.77 -8.09 -29.25
N THR A 138 -17.77 -8.47 -27.98
CA THR A 138 -18.86 -9.24 -27.36
C THR A 138 -19.55 -8.37 -26.32
N ALA A 139 -20.88 -8.36 -26.34
CA ALA A 139 -21.71 -7.61 -25.42
C ALA A 139 -22.56 -8.57 -24.59
N ASP A 140 -22.54 -8.41 -23.27
CA ASP A 140 -23.40 -9.14 -22.34
C ASP A 140 -24.29 -8.16 -21.58
N MET A 141 -25.58 -8.46 -21.49
CA MET A 141 -26.57 -7.60 -20.86
C MET A 141 -27.34 -8.36 -19.79
N TRP A 142 -27.45 -7.76 -18.61
CA TRP A 142 -28.25 -8.31 -17.52
C TRP A 142 -28.94 -7.20 -16.73
N THR A 143 -30.03 -7.57 -16.06
CA THR A 143 -30.73 -6.69 -15.10
C THR A 143 -30.39 -7.18 -13.69
N SER A 144 -29.98 -6.27 -12.81
CA SER A 144 -29.71 -6.64 -11.41
C SER A 144 -31.00 -6.89 -10.64
N ILE A 145 -30.84 -7.44 -9.44
CA ILE A 145 -31.91 -7.57 -8.45
C ILE A 145 -32.54 -6.22 -8.04
N ASN A 146 -31.83 -5.11 -8.27
CA ASN A 146 -32.31 -3.75 -8.00
C ASN A 146 -32.99 -3.14 -9.25
N MET A 147 -33.28 -3.94 -10.28
CA MET A 147 -33.88 -3.50 -11.55
C MET A 147 -32.99 -2.57 -12.39
N ASP A 148 -31.69 -2.50 -12.08
CA ASP A 148 -30.72 -1.74 -12.87
C ASP A 148 -30.24 -2.57 -14.06
N ALA A 149 -30.31 -2.01 -15.27
CA ALA A 149 -29.80 -2.64 -16.48
C ALA A 149 -28.30 -2.35 -16.68
N TYR A 150 -27.53 -3.41 -16.89
CA TYR A 150 -26.09 -3.40 -17.14
C TYR A 150 -25.77 -3.94 -18.52
N LEU A 151 -24.75 -3.35 -19.14
CA LEU A 151 -24.13 -3.82 -20.37
C LEU A 151 -22.63 -3.90 -20.15
N ALA A 152 -22.07 -5.11 -20.25
CA ALA A 152 -20.64 -5.34 -20.35
C ALA A 152 -20.24 -5.46 -21.82
N VAL A 153 -19.19 -4.73 -22.21
CA VAL A 153 -18.55 -4.91 -23.52
C VAL A 153 -17.13 -5.40 -23.31
N THR A 154 -16.83 -6.55 -23.90
CA THR A 154 -15.48 -7.12 -23.96
C THR A 154 -14.96 -7.01 -25.38
N CYS A 155 -13.75 -6.49 -25.52
CA CYS A 155 -13.04 -6.39 -26.79
C CYS A 155 -12.01 -7.52 -26.87
N HIS A 156 -12.03 -8.26 -27.98
CA HIS A 156 -11.12 -9.34 -28.31
C HIS A 156 -10.26 -8.93 -29.50
N TYR A 157 -8.96 -9.20 -29.42
CA TYR A 157 -8.01 -8.85 -30.47
C TYR A 157 -6.84 -9.83 -30.52
N VAL A 158 -6.11 -9.82 -31.63
CA VAL A 158 -4.85 -10.55 -31.77
C VAL A 158 -3.71 -9.58 -31.49
N ASP A 159 -2.85 -9.92 -30.53
CA ASP A 159 -1.68 -9.10 -30.19
C ASP A 159 -0.50 -9.31 -31.16
N ASP A 160 0.56 -8.53 -30.98
CA ASP A 160 1.78 -8.60 -31.81
C ASP A 160 2.48 -9.98 -31.74
N SER A 161 2.17 -10.79 -30.72
CA SER A 161 2.67 -12.16 -30.56
C SER A 161 1.75 -13.23 -31.16
N VAL A 162 0.74 -12.80 -31.94
CA VAL A 162 -0.28 -13.65 -32.56
C VAL A 162 -1.08 -14.44 -31.52
N LYS A 163 -1.29 -13.85 -30.34
CA LYS A 163 -2.12 -14.44 -29.28
C LYS A 163 -3.43 -13.70 -29.15
N LEU A 164 -4.49 -14.47 -28.90
CA LEU A 164 -5.78 -13.90 -28.57
C LEU A 164 -5.68 -13.23 -27.19
N ALA A 165 -5.93 -11.94 -27.17
CA ALA A 165 -6.01 -11.11 -25.98
C ALA A 165 -7.42 -10.51 -25.88
N GLN A 166 -7.82 -10.18 -24.65
CA GLN A 166 -9.08 -9.50 -24.39
C GLN A 166 -8.88 -8.38 -23.39
N CYS A 167 -9.65 -7.31 -23.56
CA CYS A 167 -9.78 -6.26 -22.56
C CYS A 167 -11.25 -5.99 -22.26
N PHE A 168 -11.55 -5.86 -20.97
CA PHE A 168 -12.85 -5.39 -20.53
C PHE A 168 -12.92 -3.89 -20.82
N TRP A 169 -13.79 -3.49 -21.75
CA TRP A 169 -13.84 -2.10 -22.17
C TRP A 169 -14.62 -1.27 -21.16
N GLU A 170 -15.91 -1.59 -20.99
CA GLU A 170 -16.78 -0.90 -20.02
C GLU A 170 -17.94 -1.79 -19.54
N CYS A 171 -18.35 -1.56 -18.29
CA CYS A 171 -19.63 -1.96 -17.73
C CYS A 171 -20.46 -0.69 -17.52
N CYS A 172 -21.54 -0.51 -18.27
CA CYS A 172 -22.37 0.69 -18.16
C CYS A 172 -23.76 0.38 -17.62
N LEU A 173 -24.20 1.22 -16.68
CA LEU A 173 -25.62 1.42 -16.38
C LEU A 173 -26.26 2.08 -17.60
N SER A 174 -27.34 1.47 -18.09
CA SER A 174 -28.01 1.64 -19.39
C SER A 174 -28.28 3.05 -19.95
N LEU A 175 -27.95 4.16 -19.28
CA LEU A 175 -28.37 5.51 -19.70
C LEU A 175 -27.24 6.43 -20.20
N LYS A 176 -25.97 6.03 -20.18
CA LYS A 176 -24.86 6.85 -20.71
C LYS A 176 -24.18 6.31 -21.97
N PHE A 177 -24.62 5.15 -22.47
CA PHE A 177 -23.91 4.42 -23.54
C PHE A 177 -23.92 5.11 -24.90
N ILE A 178 -24.97 5.87 -25.23
CA ILE A 178 -25.12 6.50 -26.55
C ILE A 178 -24.11 7.65 -26.75
N GLN A 179 -23.70 8.34 -25.68
CA GLN A 179 -22.73 9.45 -25.77
C GLN A 179 -21.26 9.00 -25.81
N LEU A 180 -20.93 7.82 -25.27
CA LEU A 180 -19.53 7.37 -25.23
C LEU A 180 -19.08 6.68 -26.52
N LEU A 181 -19.96 5.89 -27.16
CA LEU A 181 -19.66 5.26 -28.46
C LEU A 181 -19.45 6.29 -29.58
N THR A 182 -20.14 7.43 -29.51
CA THR A 182 -19.95 8.54 -30.47
C THR A 182 -18.61 9.26 -30.28
N SER A 183 -18.00 9.18 -29.09
CA SER A 183 -16.73 9.86 -28.78
C SER A 183 -15.49 9.00 -29.04
N LEU A 184 -15.65 7.68 -29.18
CA LEU A 184 -14.55 6.72 -29.38
C LEU A 184 -14.38 6.26 -30.84
N LEU A 185 -15.34 6.60 -31.71
CA LEU A 185 -15.33 6.30 -33.15
C LEU A 185 -15.09 7.55 -34.02
N GLN A 186 -14.66 8.65 -33.42
CA GLN A 186 -14.14 9.85 -34.09
C GLN A 186 -12.70 10.10 -33.65
#